data_AF-A0A1J5F2V0-F1
#
_entry.id   AF-A0A1J5F2V0-F1
#
_cell.length_a   1.000
_cell.length_b   1.000
_cell.length_c   1.000
_cell.angle_alpha   90.00
_cell.angle_beta   90.00
_cell.angle_gamma   90.00
#
_symmetry.space_group_name_H-M   'P 1'
#
loop_
_entity.id
_entity.type
_entity.pdbx_description
1 polymer ?
#
loop_
_entity_poly.entity_id
_entity_poly.type
_entity_poly.pdbx_seq_one_letter_code
_entity_poly.pdbx_strand_id
1 'polypeptide(L)'
;MKGHNKKIKNQTSNASDKKISGLVDSMRPLARQVMALKARMEALGMFTNDREFLKCTTCDLAEDVAVDGRLITVHRNGTDWSTDSGLRFKEVERDLFRCPVCGTVQKAEEL
;
A
#
# COMPACT_ATOMS: atom_id res chain seq x y z
N MET A 1 -17.18 20.03 -59.71
CA MET A 1 -16.80 18.74 -59.05
C MET A 1 -15.32 18.78 -58.69
N LYS A 2 -14.94 18.05 -57.64
CA LYS A 2 -13.57 17.79 -57.10
C LYS A 2 -13.08 18.73 -55.99
N GLY A 3 -13.74 18.65 -54.83
CA GLY A 3 -13.11 18.99 -53.55
C GLY A 3 -12.18 17.85 -53.11
N HIS A 4 -10.91 18.17 -52.86
CA HIS A 4 -9.90 17.23 -52.41
C HIS A 4 -10.04 16.99 -50.91
N ASN A 5 -10.36 15.75 -50.51
CA ASN A 5 -10.41 15.35 -49.11
C ASN A 5 -9.02 14.92 -48.64
N LYS A 6 -8.31 15.79 -47.91
CA LYS A 6 -6.97 15.50 -47.38
C LYS A 6 -7.13 14.83 -46.01
N LYS A 7 -6.96 13.50 -45.99
CA LYS A 7 -6.98 12.63 -44.81
C LYS A 7 -6.08 13.18 -43.69
N ILE A 8 -6.69 13.38 -42.52
CA ILE A 8 -6.04 13.57 -41.23
C ILE A 8 -5.27 12.29 -40.90
N LYS A 9 -3.96 12.39 -40.66
CA LYS A 9 -3.14 11.30 -40.12
C LYS A 9 -2.79 11.60 -38.67
N ASN A 10 -3.53 10.99 -37.75
CA ASN A 10 -3.24 10.97 -36.33
C ASN A 10 -2.13 9.92 -36.09
N GLN A 11 -0.87 10.33 -36.14
CA GLN A 11 0.31 9.43 -36.09
C GLN A 11 1.06 9.44 -34.75
N THR A 12 0.59 10.20 -33.75
CA THR A 12 1.32 10.45 -32.50
C THR A 12 0.97 9.54 -31.33
N SER A 13 -0.13 8.77 -31.37
CA SER A 13 -0.54 7.91 -30.24
C SER A 13 0.24 6.59 -30.15
N ASN A 14 0.60 5.99 -31.29
CA ASN A 14 1.06 4.59 -31.33
C ASN A 14 2.52 4.38 -30.86
N ALA A 15 3.38 5.40 -30.99
CA ALA A 15 4.78 5.31 -30.59
C ALA A 15 4.98 5.45 -29.06
N SER A 16 4.12 6.24 -28.42
CA SER A 16 4.10 6.51 -26.99
C SER A 16 3.67 5.25 -26.22
N ASP A 17 2.60 4.61 -26.68
CA ASP A 17 2.06 3.39 -26.08
C ASP A 17 3.04 2.22 -26.19
N LYS A 18 3.74 2.10 -27.33
CA LYS A 18 4.78 1.08 -27.52
C LYS A 18 5.99 1.28 -26.62
N LYS A 19 6.40 2.53 -26.35
CA LYS A 19 7.47 2.84 -25.40
C LYS A 19 7.07 2.54 -23.96
N ILE A 20 5.84 2.89 -23.57
CA ILE A 20 5.31 2.58 -22.23
C ILE A 20 5.25 1.07 -22.02
N SER A 21 4.71 0.31 -22.99
CA SER A 21 4.66 -1.15 -22.92
C SER A 21 6.07 -1.76 -22.76
N GLY A 22 7.04 -1.31 -23.55
CA GLY A 22 8.41 -1.81 -23.44
C GLY A 22 9.07 -1.51 -22.09
N LEU A 23 8.77 -0.35 -21.48
CA LEU A 23 9.23 -0.01 -20.14
C LEU A 23 8.55 -0.87 -19.06
N VAL A 24 7.24 -1.09 -19.16
CA VAL A 24 6.50 -1.98 -18.23
C VAL A 24 7.06 -3.40 -18.30
N ASP A 25 7.33 -3.91 -19.51
CA ASP A 25 7.92 -5.22 -19.70
C ASP A 25 9.33 -5.32 -19.09
N SER A 26 10.16 -4.28 -19.22
CA SER A 26 11.51 -4.26 -18.63
C SER A 26 11.50 -4.12 -17.10
N MET A 27 10.49 -3.48 -16.52
CA MET A 27 10.33 -3.33 -15.07
C MET A 27 9.69 -4.55 -14.39
N ARG A 28 8.97 -5.41 -15.14
CA ARG A 28 8.27 -6.57 -14.58
C ARG A 28 9.15 -7.52 -13.74
N PRO A 29 10.39 -7.84 -14.12
CA PRO A 29 11.26 -8.67 -13.28
C PRO A 29 11.59 -8.01 -11.93
N LEU A 30 11.85 -6.70 -11.93
CA LEU A 30 12.13 -5.94 -10.71
C LEU A 30 10.90 -5.88 -9.79
N ALA A 31 9.72 -5.64 -10.37
CA ALA A 31 8.46 -5.66 -9.61
C ALA A 31 8.24 -7.01 -8.90
N ARG A 32 8.54 -8.14 -9.56
CA ARG A 32 8.47 -9.48 -8.94
C ARG A 32 9.45 -9.63 -7.77
N GLN A 33 10.66 -9.08 -7.88
CA GLN A 33 11.63 -9.12 -6.80
C GLN A 33 11.15 -8.29 -5.59
N VAL A 34 10.57 -7.12 -5.84
CA VAL A 34 9.97 -6.29 -4.78
C VAL A 34 8.82 -7.02 -4.09
N MET A 35 7.92 -7.65 -4.84
CA MET A 35 6.83 -8.45 -4.25
C MET A 35 7.35 -9.63 -3.43
N ALA A 36 8.37 -10.34 -3.92
CA ALA A 36 8.98 -11.44 -3.17
C ALA A 36 9.69 -10.96 -1.89
N LEU A 37 10.30 -9.77 -1.92
CA LEU A 37 10.90 -9.15 -0.74
C LEU A 37 9.83 -8.75 0.28
N LYS A 38 8.75 -8.11 -0.15
CA LYS A 38 7.62 -7.74 0.72
C LYS A 38 7.02 -8.95 1.42
N ALA A 39 6.77 -10.04 0.69
CA ALA A 39 6.28 -11.28 1.28
C ALA A 39 7.23 -11.87 2.36
N ARG A 40 8.55 -11.75 2.16
CA ARG A 40 9.54 -12.18 3.17
C ARG A 40 9.55 -11.25 4.39
N MET A 41 9.38 -9.95 4.18
CA MET A 41 9.26 -8.96 5.25
C MET A 41 8.02 -9.24 6.11
N GLU A 42 6.86 -9.44 5.48
CA GLU A 42 5.60 -9.80 6.16
C GLU A 42 5.76 -11.07 7.01
N ALA A 43 6.39 -12.11 6.46
CA ALA A 43 6.66 -13.36 7.19
C ALA A 43 7.55 -13.17 8.43
N LEU A 44 8.34 -12.09 8.47
CA LEU A 44 9.17 -11.68 9.61
C LEU A 44 8.47 -10.66 10.54
N GLY A 45 7.22 -10.29 10.26
CA GLY A 45 6.47 -9.27 11.01
C GLY A 45 6.94 -7.84 10.72
N MET A 46 7.68 -7.62 9.64
CA MET A 46 8.10 -6.28 9.21
C MET A 46 6.98 -5.55 8.52
N PHE A 47 6.96 -4.23 8.69
CA PHE A 47 6.02 -3.37 7.99
C PHE A 47 6.48 -3.12 6.54
N THR A 48 5.57 -3.33 5.59
CA THR A 48 5.87 -3.28 4.14
C THR A 48 5.64 -1.91 3.49
N ASN A 49 5.25 -0.90 4.26
CA ASN A 49 4.93 0.46 3.78
C ASN A 49 3.97 0.42 2.56
N ASP A 50 2.96 -0.43 2.63
CA ASP A 50 1.92 -0.62 1.63
C ASP A 50 0.64 0.18 1.94
N ARG A 51 0.55 0.76 3.13
CA ARG A 51 -0.52 1.65 3.59
C ARG A 51 -0.04 2.58 4.71
N GLU A 52 -0.85 3.56 5.08
CA GLU A 52 -0.62 4.33 6.30
C GLU A 52 -0.88 3.51 7.57
N PHE A 53 -0.33 3.98 8.69
CA PHE A 53 -0.57 3.39 10.02
C PHE A 53 -1.99 3.62 10.50
N LEU A 54 -2.62 2.54 10.98
CA LEU A 54 -3.94 2.62 11.57
C LEU A 54 -3.88 3.23 12.97
N LYS A 55 -4.83 4.13 13.25
CA LYS A 55 -5.04 4.72 14.57
C LYS A 55 -6.49 4.51 14.94
N CYS A 56 -6.78 3.88 16.09
CA CYS A 56 -8.16 3.70 16.49
C CYS A 56 -8.82 5.05 16.78
N THR A 57 -9.98 5.32 16.18
CA THR A 57 -10.74 6.54 16.45
C THR A 57 -11.58 6.46 17.72
N THR A 58 -11.78 5.25 18.26
CA THR A 58 -12.63 4.99 19.45
C THR A 58 -11.82 4.67 20.70
N CYS A 59 -10.70 3.97 20.57
CA CYS A 59 -9.77 3.71 21.67
C CYS A 59 -8.38 4.24 21.31
N ASP A 60 -7.40 4.05 22.19
CA ASP A 60 -6.06 4.61 22.05
C ASP A 60 -5.05 3.68 21.33
N LEU A 61 -5.48 2.51 20.87
CA LEU A 61 -4.64 1.59 20.10
C LEU A 61 -4.23 2.18 18.75
N ALA A 62 -2.95 2.17 18.43
CA ALA A 62 -2.42 2.60 17.14
C ALA A 62 -1.25 1.73 16.70
N GLU A 63 -1.03 1.67 15.39
CA GLU A 63 0.16 1.08 14.79
C GLU A 63 1.35 2.05 14.82
N ASP A 64 2.55 1.48 14.89
CA ASP A 64 3.84 2.15 14.77
C ASP A 64 4.90 1.15 14.26
N VAL A 65 6.13 1.61 14.06
CA VAL A 65 7.25 0.76 13.64
C VAL A 65 8.40 0.85 14.63
N ALA A 66 8.83 -0.31 15.11
CA ALA A 66 10.01 -0.43 15.94
C ALA A 66 11.29 -0.08 15.14
N VAL A 67 12.39 0.22 15.84
CA VAL A 67 13.68 0.59 15.23
C VAL A 67 14.20 -0.49 14.26
N ASP A 68 13.83 -1.75 14.46
CA ASP A 68 14.19 -2.87 13.59
C ASP A 68 13.23 -3.11 12.41
N GLY A 69 12.25 -2.22 12.21
CA GLY A 69 11.31 -2.27 11.09
C GLY A 69 10.06 -3.14 11.32
N ARG A 70 9.88 -3.72 12.52
CA ARG A 70 8.69 -4.51 12.84
C ARG A 70 7.47 -3.64 13.05
N LEU A 71 6.32 -4.10 12.53
CA LEU A 71 5.04 -3.50 12.83
C LEU A 71 4.65 -3.83 14.28
N ILE A 72 4.48 -2.78 15.09
CA ILE A 72 4.05 -2.87 16.47
C ILE A 72 2.72 -2.16 16.65
N THR A 73 2.04 -2.45 17.75
CA THR A 73 0.84 -1.73 18.16
C THR A 73 0.98 -1.25 19.59
N VAL A 74 0.63 0.01 19.84
CA VAL A 74 0.85 0.67 21.13
C VAL A 74 -0.43 1.35 21.60
N HIS A 75 -0.58 1.46 22.91
CA HIS A 75 -1.66 2.22 23.55
C HIS A 75 -1.20 3.65 23.81
N ARG A 76 -1.69 4.60 23.01
CA ARG A 76 -1.27 6.01 23.06
C ARG A 76 -1.70 6.75 24.31
N ASN A 77 -2.51 6.20 25.20
CA ASN A 77 -2.82 6.85 26.48
C ASN A 77 -2.23 6.08 27.66
N GLY A 78 -1.43 5.03 27.40
CA GLY A 78 -0.74 4.24 28.41
C GLY A 78 0.58 4.84 28.86
N THR A 79 1.21 4.24 29.87
CA THR A 79 2.57 4.59 30.33
C THR A 79 3.67 3.96 29.49
N ASP A 80 3.35 2.98 28.64
CA ASP A 80 4.31 2.23 27.85
C ASP A 80 4.00 2.33 26.35
N TRP A 81 4.50 3.41 25.73
CA TRP A 81 4.40 3.68 24.30
C TRP A 81 5.48 2.95 23.49
N SER A 82 6.40 2.27 24.17
CA SER A 82 7.56 1.61 23.57
C SER A 82 7.38 0.10 23.41
N THR A 83 6.44 -0.49 24.14
CA THR A 83 6.19 -1.93 24.11
C THR A 83 5.05 -2.26 23.16
N ASP A 84 5.34 -3.17 22.24
CA ASP A 84 4.33 -3.79 21.39
C ASP A 84 3.29 -4.55 22.23
N SER A 85 2.02 -4.16 22.12
CA SER A 85 0.90 -4.82 22.78
C SER A 85 0.55 -6.20 22.19
N GLY A 86 1.06 -6.51 20.99
CA GLY A 86 0.73 -7.74 20.27
C GLY A 86 -0.67 -7.73 19.62
N LEU A 87 -1.43 -6.65 19.75
CA LEU A 87 -2.81 -6.54 19.27
C LEU A 87 -2.86 -6.07 17.82
N ARG A 88 -3.14 -6.96 16.88
CA ARG A 88 -3.16 -6.60 15.44
C ARG A 88 -4.54 -6.26 14.92
N PHE A 89 -4.62 -5.17 14.15
CA PHE A 89 -5.79 -4.87 13.33
C PHE A 89 -6.03 -5.99 12.32
N LYS A 90 -7.29 -6.37 12.13
CA LYS A 90 -7.67 -7.42 11.17
C LYS A 90 -8.37 -6.80 9.98
N GLU A 91 -7.84 -7.03 8.79
CA GLU A 91 -8.54 -6.69 7.56
C GLU A 91 -9.85 -7.49 7.48
N VAL A 92 -10.97 -6.78 7.26
CA VAL A 92 -12.30 -7.39 7.12
C VAL A 92 -12.84 -7.24 5.70
N GLU A 93 -12.39 -6.21 5.00
CA GLU A 93 -12.60 -5.94 3.58
C GLU A 93 -11.40 -5.11 3.11
N ARG A 94 -11.20 -4.99 1.80
CA ARG A 94 -10.11 -4.20 1.23
C ARG A 94 -10.05 -2.82 1.88
N ASP A 95 -8.89 -2.49 2.43
CA ASP A 95 -8.57 -1.24 3.13
C ASP A 95 -9.41 -0.98 4.39
N LEU A 96 -10.23 -1.93 4.85
CA LEU A 96 -11.04 -1.82 6.06
C LEU A 96 -10.54 -2.76 7.13
N PHE A 97 -10.16 -2.18 8.26
CA PHE A 97 -9.51 -2.87 9.36
C PHE A 97 -10.31 -2.75 10.65
N ARG A 98 -10.53 -3.89 11.30
CA ARG A 98 -11.20 -3.96 12.60
C ARG A 98 -10.19 -3.86 13.73
N CYS A 99 -10.44 -2.93 14.65
CA CYS A 99 -9.71 -2.80 15.91
C CYS A 99 -9.89 -4.06 16.78
N PRO A 100 -8.80 -4.68 17.27
CA PRO A 100 -8.89 -5.88 18.11
C PRO A 100 -9.40 -5.59 19.54
N VAL A 101 -9.39 -4.32 19.98
CA VAL A 101 -9.80 -3.92 21.34
C VAL A 101 -11.29 -3.59 21.39
N CYS A 102 -11.74 -2.63 20.59
CA CYS A 102 -13.10 -2.10 20.67
C CYS A 102 -14.01 -2.53 19.50
N GLY A 103 -13.45 -3.19 18.48
CA GLY A 103 -14.21 -3.68 17.32
C GLY A 103 -14.56 -2.63 16.27
N THR A 104 -14.23 -1.34 16.48
CA THR A 104 -14.40 -0.27 15.49
C THR A 104 -13.69 -0.61 14.19
N VAL A 105 -14.35 -0.40 13.07
CA VAL A 105 -13.79 -0.58 11.72
C VAL A 105 -13.33 0.77 11.19
N GLN A 106 -12.15 0.77 10.57
CA GLN A 106 -11.49 1.99 10.10
C GLN A 106 -10.79 1.73 8.79
N LYS A 107 -10.75 2.76 7.96
CA LYS A 107 -10.15 2.71 6.64
C LYS A 107 -8.66 3.00 6.74
N ALA A 108 -7.84 2.22 6.05
CA ALA A 108 -6.44 2.56 5.80
C ALA A 108 -6.35 3.59 4.66
N GLU A 109 -5.47 4.56 4.80
CA GLU A 109 -5.12 5.48 3.73
C GLU A 109 -3.97 4.89 2.91
N GLU A 110 -4.01 5.07 1.58
CA GLU A 110 -2.89 4.71 0.69
C GLU A 110 -1.83 5.82 0.75
N LEU A 111 -0.55 5.44 0.64
CA LEU A 111 0.60 6.35 0.59
C LEU A 111 0.76 7.06 -0.77
#